data_AF-A0A1T5BEQ5-F1
#
_entry.id   AF-A0A1T5BEQ5-F1
#
_cell.length_a   1.000
_cell.length_b   1.000
_cell.length_c   1.000
_cell.angle_alpha   90.00
_cell.angle_beta   90.00
_cell.angle_gamma   90.00
#
_symmetry.space_group_name_H-M   'P 1'
#
loop_
_entity.id
_entity.type
_entity.pdbx_description
1 polymer ?
#
loop_
_entity_poly.entity_id
_entity_poly.type
_entity_poly.pdbx_seq_one_letter_code
_entity_poly.pdbx_strand_id
1 'polypeptide(L)'
;MKVTFKKLFLISIFMMSFTSIGYANNVIQQHANGEEGQVVYHVKYDYAAICKVLGITKEVYDQYWKEGLSIVDMAKREGIDQREIINYFVTFHYQEMQKWRKKGAMNEHHYFDLVYELKDEITDFIERNPNKE
;
A
#
# COMPACT_ATOMS: atom_id res chain seq x y z
N MET A 1 63.34 0.97 -32.80
CA MET A 1 63.22 1.59 -31.46
C MET A 1 61.84 1.24 -30.92
N LYS A 2 61.77 0.47 -29.83
CA LYS A 2 60.51 0.13 -29.13
C LYS A 2 60.08 1.33 -28.30
N VAL A 3 58.84 1.79 -28.44
CA VAL A 3 58.07 2.37 -27.33
C VAL A 3 56.62 1.89 -27.45
N THR A 4 56.16 1.31 -26.35
CA THR A 4 54.89 0.63 -26.14
C THR A 4 53.94 1.50 -25.31
N PHE A 5 52.64 1.24 -25.46
CA PHE A 5 51.57 1.41 -24.45
C PHE A 5 51.17 2.85 -24.03
N LYS A 6 49.93 3.25 -24.35
CA LYS A 6 48.81 3.20 -23.38
C LYS A 6 47.47 3.67 -23.99
N LYS A 7 46.44 2.94 -23.58
CA LYS A 7 45.01 3.14 -23.82
C LYS A 7 44.58 4.60 -23.68
N LEU A 8 43.86 5.12 -24.68
CA LEU A 8 42.91 6.23 -24.51
C LEU A 8 41.55 5.75 -25.00
N PHE A 9 40.86 4.98 -24.15
CA PHE A 9 39.44 4.72 -24.32
C PHE A 9 38.73 6.01 -23.90
N LEU A 10 38.43 6.88 -24.87
CA LEU A 10 37.61 8.06 -24.64
C LEU A 10 36.18 7.58 -24.43
N ILE A 11 35.77 7.68 -23.18
CA ILE A 11 34.43 7.50 -22.66
C ILE A 11 33.48 8.38 -23.48
N SER A 12 32.66 7.76 -24.31
CA SER A 12 31.43 8.36 -24.83
C SER A 12 30.26 7.52 -24.32
N ILE A 13 30.03 7.62 -23.00
CA ILE A 13 28.72 7.30 -22.42
C ILE A 13 27.87 8.53 -22.69
N PHE A 14 27.30 8.59 -23.89
CA PHE A 14 26.23 9.53 -24.18
C PHE A 14 24.99 9.05 -23.42
N MET A 15 24.77 9.69 -22.28
CA MET A 15 23.60 9.57 -21.42
C MET A 15 22.31 9.73 -22.22
N MET A 16 21.67 8.64 -22.61
CA MET A 16 20.25 8.60 -22.96
C MET A 16 19.56 7.51 -22.16
N SER A 17 19.58 7.64 -20.85
CA SER A 17 18.83 6.73 -19.99
C SER A 17 18.25 7.48 -18.79
N PHE A 18 16.91 7.53 -18.80
CA PHE A 18 16.00 7.75 -17.66
C PHE A 18 15.67 9.19 -17.25
N THR A 19 14.83 9.86 -18.05
CA THR A 19 14.06 11.04 -17.59
C THR A 19 12.90 10.68 -16.65
N SER A 20 12.68 9.41 -16.30
CA SER A 20 11.66 9.00 -15.33
C SER A 20 12.00 9.35 -13.87
N ILE A 21 13.28 9.61 -13.56
CA ILE A 21 13.72 9.92 -12.19
C ILE A 21 13.36 11.38 -11.82
N GLY A 22 13.33 12.30 -12.79
CA GLY A 22 13.02 13.71 -12.55
C GLY A 22 11.55 13.97 -12.17
N TYR A 23 10.60 13.25 -12.79
CA TYR A 23 9.17 13.42 -12.50
C TYR A 23 8.81 12.94 -11.08
N ALA A 24 9.34 11.80 -10.65
CA ALA A 24 9.12 11.29 -9.29
C ALA A 24 9.74 12.22 -8.22
N ASN A 25 10.93 12.77 -8.49
CA ASN A 25 11.61 13.66 -7.54
C ASN A 25 10.87 14.98 -7.31
N ASN A 26 10.27 15.57 -8.35
CA ASN A 26 9.55 16.84 -8.23
C ASN A 26 8.26 16.71 -7.41
N VAL A 27 7.51 15.62 -7.60
CA VAL A 27 6.31 15.30 -6.82
C VAL A 27 6.68 15.04 -5.36
N ILE A 28 7.72 14.23 -5.11
CA ILE A 28 8.22 13.96 -3.76
C ILE A 28 8.75 15.24 -3.07
N GLN A 29 9.39 16.15 -3.80
CA GLN A 29 9.86 17.44 -3.25
C GLN A 29 8.73 18.46 -3.02
N GLN A 30 7.70 18.52 -3.86
CA GLN A 30 6.52 19.36 -3.61
C GLN A 30 5.74 18.90 -2.37
N HIS A 31 5.53 17.59 -2.19
CA HIS A 31 4.84 17.05 -1.01
C HIS A 31 5.65 17.20 0.30
N ALA A 32 6.99 17.24 0.21
CA ALA A 32 7.87 17.49 1.35
C ALA A 32 7.91 18.97 1.79
N ASN A 33 7.57 19.91 0.90
CA ASN A 33 7.65 21.36 1.14
C ASN A 33 6.33 22.00 1.61
N GLY A 34 5.31 21.22 1.96
CA GLY A 34 4.08 21.73 2.59
C GLY A 34 3.11 22.44 1.65
N GLU A 35 3.18 22.21 0.33
CA GLU A 35 2.09 22.59 -0.56
C GLU A 35 0.88 21.64 -0.37
N GLU A 36 -0.28 22.23 -0.10
CA GLU A 36 -1.59 21.64 0.25
C GLU A 36 -2.22 20.76 -0.87
N GLY A 37 -1.48 19.81 -1.42
CA GLY A 37 -2.02 18.82 -2.35
C GLY A 37 -2.69 17.67 -1.60
N GLN A 38 -3.95 17.35 -1.93
CA GLN A 38 -4.62 16.17 -1.36
C GLN A 38 -3.88 14.88 -1.75
N VAL A 39 -3.54 14.04 -0.75
CA VAL A 39 -3.01 12.70 -0.99
C VAL A 39 -4.16 11.74 -1.26
N VAL A 40 -4.18 11.14 -2.45
CA VAL A 40 -5.08 10.04 -2.75
C VAL A 40 -4.47 8.75 -2.22
N TYR A 41 -4.93 8.32 -1.05
CA TYR A 41 -4.47 7.07 -0.45
C TYR A 41 -5.22 5.88 -1.05
N HIS A 42 -4.49 5.00 -1.74
CA HIS A 42 -5.05 3.76 -2.28
C HIS A 42 -4.10 2.61 -1.97
N VAL A 43 -4.63 1.59 -1.30
CA VAL A 43 -3.89 0.37 -0.94
C VAL A 43 -4.60 -0.85 -1.52
N LYS A 44 -3.80 -1.81 -1.98
CA LYS A 44 -4.30 -3.10 -2.44
C LYS A 44 -4.22 -4.10 -1.31
N TYR A 45 -5.36 -4.65 -0.91
CA TYR A 45 -5.39 -5.73 0.06
C TYR A 45 -4.89 -7.05 -0.53
N ASP A 46 -4.13 -7.77 0.28
CA ASP A 46 -3.70 -9.14 0.00
C ASP A 46 -4.72 -10.14 0.56
N TYR A 47 -5.55 -10.70 -0.33
CA TYR A 47 -6.56 -11.68 0.04
C TYR A 47 -5.97 -12.99 0.57
N ALA A 48 -4.74 -13.36 0.21
CA ALA A 48 -4.09 -14.53 0.79
C ALA A 48 -3.76 -14.29 2.27
N ALA A 49 -3.29 -13.08 2.60
CA ALA A 49 -3.05 -12.69 3.98
C ALA A 49 -4.35 -12.58 4.79
N ILE A 50 -5.44 -12.07 4.20
CA ILE A 50 -6.76 -12.06 4.83
C ILE A 50 -7.25 -13.48 5.13
N CYS A 51 -7.16 -14.40 4.16
CA CYS A 51 -7.52 -15.81 4.35
C CYS A 51 -6.71 -16.44 5.50
N LYS A 52 -5.42 -16.11 5.60
CA LYS A 52 -4.56 -16.59 6.69
C LYS A 52 -5.01 -16.08 8.07
N VAL A 53 -5.42 -14.81 8.17
CA VAL A 53 -5.96 -14.25 9.42
C VAL A 53 -7.27 -14.93 9.80
N LEU A 54 -8.12 -15.19 8.81
CA LEU A 54 -9.39 -15.89 8.98
C LEU A 54 -9.24 -17.40 9.25
N GLY A 55 -8.05 -17.97 9.06
CA GLY A 55 -7.84 -19.41 9.20
C GLY A 55 -8.48 -20.27 8.10
N ILE A 56 -8.83 -19.67 6.95
CA ILE A 56 -9.56 -20.33 5.86
C ILE A 56 -8.73 -20.38 4.56
N THR A 57 -9.14 -21.25 3.63
CA THR A 57 -8.58 -21.25 2.27
C THR A 57 -9.26 -20.21 1.39
N LYS A 58 -8.68 -19.95 0.21
CA LYS A 58 -9.28 -19.03 -0.77
C LYS A 58 -10.63 -19.53 -1.28
N GLU A 59 -10.79 -20.84 -1.44
CA GLU A 59 -12.02 -21.47 -1.89
C GLU A 59 -13.15 -21.27 -0.86
N VAL A 60 -12.84 -21.41 0.43
CA VAL A 60 -13.79 -21.16 1.52
C VAL A 60 -14.16 -19.67 1.58
N TYR A 61 -13.18 -18.78 1.44
CA TYR A 61 -13.42 -17.34 1.34
C TYR A 61 -14.39 -17.01 0.20
N ASP A 62 -14.14 -17.55 -0.99
CA ASP A 62 -14.99 -17.30 -2.17
C ASP A 62 -16.40 -17.87 -2.02
N GLN A 63 -16.53 -19.00 -1.33
CA GLN A 63 -17.83 -19.56 -1.01
C GLN A 63 -18.60 -18.65 -0.04
N TYR A 64 -17.97 -18.20 1.04
CA TYR A 64 -18.58 -17.26 2.00
C TYR A 64 -18.93 -15.93 1.35
N TRP A 65 -18.07 -15.42 0.47
CA TRP A 65 -18.33 -14.20 -0.28
C TRP A 65 -19.59 -14.35 -1.16
N LYS A 66 -19.74 -15.47 -1.89
CA LYS A 66 -20.95 -15.74 -2.68
C LYS A 66 -22.21 -15.87 -1.82
N GLU A 67 -22.08 -16.41 -0.62
CA GLU A 67 -23.16 -16.47 0.38
C GLU A 67 -23.54 -15.09 0.93
N GLY A 68 -22.77 -14.04 0.63
CA GLY A 68 -23.02 -12.69 1.11
C GLY A 68 -22.50 -12.46 2.52
N LEU A 69 -21.42 -13.12 2.92
CA LEU A 69 -20.77 -12.84 4.20
C LEU A 69 -19.77 -11.71 4.02
N SER A 70 -19.77 -10.77 4.95
CA SER A 70 -18.68 -9.81 5.12
C SER A 70 -17.46 -10.48 5.75
N ILE A 71 -16.30 -9.82 5.76
CA ILE A 71 -15.09 -10.36 6.42
C ILE A 71 -15.34 -10.55 7.92
N VAL A 72 -16.11 -9.65 8.55
CA VAL A 72 -16.51 -9.80 9.97
C VAL A 72 -17.44 -11.00 10.16
N ASP A 73 -18.39 -11.23 9.26
CA ASP A 73 -19.26 -12.41 9.33
C ASP A 73 -18.47 -13.72 9.16
N MET A 74 -17.50 -13.72 8.24
CA MET A 74 -16.57 -14.85 8.06
C MET A 74 -15.77 -15.11 9.33
N ALA A 75 -15.18 -14.07 9.93
CA ALA A 75 -14.42 -14.19 11.18
C ALA A 75 -15.27 -14.75 12.32
N LYS A 76 -16.50 -14.23 12.48
CA LYS A 76 -17.45 -14.73 13.48
C LYS A 76 -17.77 -16.21 13.28
N ARG A 77 -17.92 -16.65 12.02
CA ARG A 77 -18.19 -18.06 11.67
C ARG A 77 -17.03 -18.98 12.02
N GLU A 78 -15.80 -18.49 11.87
CA GLU A 78 -14.56 -19.20 12.23
C GLU A 78 -14.18 -19.05 13.72
N GLY A 79 -15.01 -18.36 14.53
CA GLY A 79 -14.76 -18.18 15.96
C GLY A 79 -13.66 -17.14 16.27
N ILE A 80 -13.36 -16.25 15.33
CA ILE A 80 -12.38 -15.16 15.47
C ILE A 80 -13.08 -13.90 15.99
N ASP A 81 -12.49 -13.25 17.00
CA ASP A 81 -13.01 -12.00 17.56
C ASP A 81 -12.89 -10.87 16.52
N GLN A 82 -13.95 -10.08 16.35
CA GLN A 82 -13.97 -8.95 15.42
C GLN A 82 -12.82 -7.97 15.66
N ARG A 83 -12.37 -7.80 16.91
CA ARG A 83 -11.23 -6.94 17.25
C ARG A 83 -9.93 -7.45 16.65
N GLU A 84 -9.75 -8.76 16.47
CA GLU A 84 -8.56 -9.30 15.82
C GLU A 84 -8.52 -8.91 14.33
N ILE A 85 -9.68 -8.95 13.67
CA ILE A 85 -9.82 -8.48 12.29
C ILE A 85 -9.53 -6.99 12.18
N ILE A 86 -10.15 -6.16 13.03
CA ILE A 86 -9.91 -4.71 13.04
C ILE A 86 -8.42 -4.42 13.28
N ASN A 87 -7.80 -5.07 14.26
CA ASN A 87 -6.38 -4.89 14.58
C ASN A 87 -5.47 -5.26 13.41
N TYR A 88 -5.80 -6.32 12.66
CA TYR A 88 -5.06 -6.69 11.46
C TYR A 88 -5.09 -5.57 10.42
N PHE A 89 -6.26 -5.02 10.11
CA PHE A 89 -6.37 -3.94 9.10
C PHE A 89 -5.74 -2.63 9.59
N VAL A 90 -5.93 -2.24 10.85
CA VAL A 90 -5.25 -1.08 11.45
C VAL A 90 -3.73 -1.22 11.33
N THR A 91 -3.20 -2.40 11.65
CA THR A 91 -1.76 -2.68 11.54
C THR A 91 -1.28 -2.62 10.09
N PHE A 92 -2.03 -3.19 9.16
CA PHE A 92 -1.72 -3.15 7.73
C PHE A 92 -1.61 -1.70 7.22
N HIS A 93 -2.63 -0.88 7.48
CA HIS A 93 -2.61 0.52 7.03
C HIS A 93 -1.53 1.34 7.70
N TYR A 94 -1.28 1.13 9.00
CA TYR A 94 -0.14 1.75 9.66
C TYR A 94 1.16 1.45 8.92
N GLN A 95 1.42 0.18 8.60
CA GLN A 95 2.63 -0.23 7.89
C GLN A 95 2.72 0.37 6.47
N GLU A 96 1.61 0.41 5.73
CA GLU A 96 1.58 1.06 4.41
C GLU A 96 1.86 2.56 4.50
N MET A 97 1.21 3.27 5.42
CA MET A 97 1.49 4.69 5.65
C MET A 97 2.95 4.94 6.02
N GLN A 98 3.57 4.08 6.84
CA GLN A 98 5.01 4.20 7.14
C GLN A 98 5.88 4.02 5.89
N LYS A 99 5.50 3.16 4.93
CA LYS A 99 6.22 3.02 3.65
C LYS A 99 6.11 4.30 2.82
N TRP A 100 4.94 4.96 2.81
CA TRP A 100 4.73 6.21 2.07
C TRP A 100 5.51 7.36 2.70
N ARG A 101 5.49 7.47 4.03
CA ARG A 101 6.30 8.45 4.79
C ARG A 101 7.79 8.30 4.53
N LYS A 102 8.32 7.06 4.57
CA LYS A 102 9.73 6.77 4.26
C LYS A 102 10.14 7.17 2.84
N LYS A 103 9.20 7.15 1.89
CA LYS A 103 9.40 7.57 0.49
C LYS A 103 9.21 9.08 0.27
N GLY A 104 8.81 9.84 1.30
CA GLY A 104 8.49 11.26 1.19
C GLY A 104 7.15 11.55 0.50
N ALA A 105 6.32 10.53 0.24
CA ALA A 105 5.02 10.70 -0.41
C ALA A 105 3.89 11.10 0.56
N MET A 106 4.16 11.05 1.86
CA MET A 106 3.20 11.39 2.93
C MET A 106 3.93 12.16 4.02
N ASN A 107 3.47 13.37 4.31
CA ASN A 107 3.94 14.18 5.44
C ASN A 107 3.05 13.95 6.68
N GLU A 108 3.30 14.69 7.76
CA GLU A 108 2.54 14.53 9.01
C GLU A 108 1.08 14.95 8.90
N HIS A 109 0.79 16.04 8.18
CA HIS A 109 -0.58 16.50 7.95
C HIS A 109 -1.40 15.43 7.24
N HIS A 110 -0.91 14.92 6.10
CA HIS A 110 -1.56 13.84 5.35
C HIS A 110 -1.79 12.58 6.20
N TYR A 111 -0.83 12.25 7.07
CA TYR A 111 -0.93 11.09 7.94
C TYR A 111 -2.07 11.26 8.96
N PHE A 112 -2.15 12.42 9.62
CA PHE A 112 -3.18 12.64 10.62
C PHE A 112 -4.57 12.77 10.00
N ASP A 113 -4.70 13.46 8.87
CA ASP A 113 -5.96 13.54 8.12
C ASP A 113 -6.49 12.13 7.80
N LEU A 114 -5.65 11.29 7.22
CA LEU A 114 -6.02 9.93 6.86
C LEU A 114 -6.34 9.05 8.08
N VAL A 115 -5.63 9.22 9.20
CA VAL A 115 -5.90 8.46 10.43
C VAL A 115 -7.31 8.72 10.97
N TYR A 116 -7.87 9.92 10.78
CA TYR A 116 -9.24 10.22 11.19
C TYR A 116 -10.29 9.48 10.35
N GLU A 117 -10.04 9.32 9.05
CA GLU A 117 -10.95 8.66 8.10
C GLU A 117 -10.80 7.14 8.11
N LEU A 118 -9.62 6.64 8.49
CA LEU A 118 -9.24 5.24 8.37
C LEU A 118 -10.17 4.27 9.10
N LYS A 119 -10.76 4.70 10.22
CA LYS A 119 -11.71 3.86 10.96
C LYS A 119 -12.90 3.50 10.08
N ASP A 120 -13.47 4.47 9.38
CA ASP A 120 -14.67 4.28 8.57
C ASP A 120 -14.29 3.50 7.30
N GLU A 121 -13.15 3.80 6.67
CA GLU A 121 -12.64 3.02 5.52
C GLU A 121 -12.43 1.53 5.86
N ILE A 122 -11.82 1.24 7.03
CA ILE A 122 -11.64 -0.14 7.49
C ILE A 122 -13.00 -0.78 7.74
N THR A 123 -13.91 -0.08 8.42
CA THR A 123 -15.25 -0.59 8.74
C THR A 123 -16.02 -0.93 7.47
N ASP A 124 -16.09 0.00 6.53
CA ASP A 124 -16.75 -0.17 5.23
C ASP A 124 -16.17 -1.34 4.45
N PHE A 125 -14.85 -1.56 4.53
CA PHE A 125 -14.21 -2.68 3.86
C PHE A 125 -14.55 -4.03 4.52
N ILE A 126 -14.42 -4.13 5.85
CA ILE A 126 -14.59 -5.41 6.56
C ILE A 126 -16.04 -5.82 6.70
N GLU A 127 -16.97 -4.86 6.71
CA GLU A 127 -18.42 -5.09 6.77
C GLU A 127 -19.06 -5.16 5.38
N ARG A 128 -18.29 -4.93 4.30
CA ARG A 128 -18.79 -5.04 2.93
C ARG A 128 -19.41 -6.41 2.70
N ASN A 129 -20.66 -6.39 2.26
CA ASN A 129 -21.43 -7.54 1.89
C ASN A 129 -21.73 -7.47 0.38
N PRO A 130 -21.32 -8.44 -0.44
CA PRO A 130 -21.53 -8.38 -1.89
C PRO A 130 -23.01 -8.49 -2.31
N ASN A 131 -23.89 -8.89 -1.39
CA ASN A 131 -25.32 -9.11 -1.64
C ASN A 131 -26.21 -8.05 -0.97
N LYS A 132 -25.66 -7.02 -0.34
CA LYS A 132 -26.42 -5.87 0.17
C LYS A 132 -26.25 -4.69 -0.77
N GLU A 133 -27.37 -4.08 -1.14
CA GLU A 133 -27.44 -2.81 -1.88
C GLU A 133 -26.98 -1.63 -1.02
#